data_AF-A0AAC9IFF8-F1
#
_entry.id   AF-A0AAC9IFF8-F1
#
_cell.length_a   1.000
_cell.length_b   1.000
_cell.length_c   1.000
_cell.angle_alpha   90.00
_cell.angle_beta   90.00
_cell.angle_gamma   90.00
#
_symmetry.space_group_name_H-M   'P 1'
#
loop_
_entity.id
_entity.type
_entity.pdbx_description
1 polymer ?
#
loop_
_entity_poly.entity_id
_entity_poly.type
_entity_poly.pdbx_seq_one_letter_code
_entity_poly.pdbx_strand_id
1 'polypeptide(L)'
;MTATLGIVTLSLQHEEAFTHQLAKAASSFDLEVVRFTPYDLKPASNLIHGQKFKSGQGFEASEFSIPDMIYDRCLYQHDAQSKKAKPIMTWLKKYPKTSFLNTGIQDKMLLFEQLRLQPSLEPYLPVCSLLKEPSDLLNMVKRGGYCKIQPLSHQHTAPTCFISLKNKSTFTVQLSPEQMMTFSRPSEIERWCKKYIGRYFLQCFNTSDQKDFLFNEIRIFLMKDSQNQWKSMGIHTKSSVENSLLSHTQNSVHVLGFDHYLHSLQPHIQELLLDDIASIQSSLSVFIDKTFSPCIEFAVDLLHTSEGKLYISNVRSKPGRSAFLKAYPEKENQMIQIILEHAKSMKSQQKEVSYEEKTLHHRSSSDK
;
A
#
# COMPACT_ATOMS: atom_id res chain seq x y z
N MET A 1 6.33 -15.36 -32.14
CA MET A 1 5.74 -14.04 -31.84
C MET A 1 6.34 -13.52 -30.54
N THR A 2 6.80 -12.27 -30.55
CA THR A 2 7.24 -11.54 -29.35
C THR A 2 6.06 -11.35 -28.42
N ALA A 3 6.23 -11.59 -27.13
CA ALA A 3 5.12 -11.43 -26.17
C ALA A 3 4.94 -9.96 -25.79
N THR A 4 3.72 -9.60 -25.42
CA THR A 4 3.32 -8.23 -25.12
C THR A 4 3.10 -8.04 -23.61
N LEU A 5 3.79 -7.05 -23.03
CA LEU A 5 3.60 -6.58 -21.67
C LEU A 5 2.84 -5.26 -21.68
N GLY A 6 1.63 -5.29 -21.15
CA GLY A 6 0.76 -4.12 -20.98
C GLY A 6 0.96 -3.45 -19.63
N ILE A 7 1.29 -2.16 -19.62
CA ILE A 7 1.33 -1.34 -18.40
C ILE A 7 0.05 -0.54 -18.33
N VAL A 8 -0.79 -0.82 -17.33
CA VAL A 8 -2.09 -0.16 -17.18
C VAL A 8 -2.11 0.80 -15.99
N THR A 9 -2.43 2.07 -16.25
CA THR A 9 -2.55 3.13 -15.24
C THR A 9 -3.87 3.88 -15.41
N LEU A 10 -4.31 4.62 -14.39
CA LEU A 10 -5.46 5.53 -14.54
C LEU A 10 -5.09 6.83 -15.27
N SER A 11 -3.81 7.17 -15.29
CA SER A 11 -3.23 8.35 -15.95
C SER A 11 -1.86 7.96 -16.48
N LEU A 12 -1.60 8.26 -17.75
CA LEU A 12 -0.33 7.92 -18.42
C LEU A 12 0.87 8.69 -17.86
N GLN A 13 0.62 9.78 -17.13
CA GLN A 13 1.64 10.56 -16.42
C GLN A 13 2.13 9.84 -15.14
N HIS A 14 1.35 8.90 -14.60
CA HIS A 14 1.72 8.17 -13.39
C HIS A 14 2.95 7.28 -13.64
N GLU A 15 4.04 7.52 -12.90
CA GLU A 15 5.31 6.79 -13.03
C GLU A 15 5.84 6.76 -14.48
N GLU A 16 5.63 7.84 -15.26
CA GLU A 16 5.97 7.89 -16.68
C GLU A 16 7.46 7.64 -16.95
N ALA A 17 8.35 8.30 -16.20
CA ALA A 17 9.79 8.13 -16.36
C ALA A 17 10.22 6.67 -16.16
N PHE A 18 9.74 6.03 -15.08
CA PHE A 18 10.01 4.62 -14.78
C PHE A 18 9.45 3.69 -15.88
N THR A 19 8.21 3.96 -16.31
CA THR A 19 7.54 3.22 -17.40
C THR A 19 8.34 3.26 -18.69
N HIS A 20 8.92 4.42 -19.00
CA HIS A 20 9.77 4.60 -20.18
C HIS A 20 11.10 3.84 -20.07
N GLN A 21 11.76 3.84 -18.91
CA GLN A 21 12.98 3.05 -18.70
C GLN A 21 12.72 1.54 -18.76
N LEU A 22 11.61 1.08 -18.18
CA LEU A 22 11.18 -0.31 -18.27
C LEU A 22 10.95 -0.72 -19.73
N ALA A 23 10.25 0.13 -20.51
CA ALA A 23 9.98 -0.15 -21.91
C ALA A 23 11.26 -0.18 -22.78
N LYS A 24 12.24 0.68 -22.48
CA LYS A 24 13.57 0.63 -23.12
C LYS A 24 14.29 -0.70 -22.88
N ALA A 25 14.24 -1.21 -21.65
CA ALA A 25 14.91 -2.44 -21.27
C ALA A 25 14.19 -3.70 -21.78
N ALA A 26 12.89 -3.64 -22.06
CA ALA A 26 12.07 -4.81 -22.40
C ALA A 26 12.53 -5.57 -23.67
N SER A 27 13.17 -4.89 -24.62
CA SER A 27 13.66 -5.52 -25.85
C SER A 27 14.71 -6.60 -25.59
N SER A 28 15.57 -6.45 -24.57
CA SER A 28 16.55 -7.49 -24.20
C SER A 28 15.91 -8.71 -23.53
N PHE A 29 14.61 -8.65 -23.25
CA PHE A 29 13.83 -9.75 -22.66
C PHE A 29 12.86 -10.40 -23.66
N ASP A 30 12.92 -10.03 -24.96
CA ASP A 30 11.99 -10.49 -26.00
C ASP A 30 10.53 -10.11 -25.70
N LEU A 31 10.34 -8.91 -25.13
CA LEU A 31 9.04 -8.34 -24.78
C LEU A 31 8.80 -7.04 -25.55
N GLU A 32 7.61 -6.92 -26.13
CA GLU A 32 7.07 -5.64 -26.60
C GLU A 32 6.27 -4.99 -25.47
N VAL A 33 6.46 -3.68 -25.25
CA VAL A 33 5.73 -2.94 -24.21
C VAL A 33 4.67 -2.04 -24.83
N VAL A 34 3.47 -2.15 -24.29
CA VAL A 34 2.36 -1.23 -24.57
C VAL A 34 1.87 -0.62 -23.26
N ARG A 35 1.39 0.62 -23.30
CA ARG A 35 0.75 1.27 -22.14
C ARG A 35 -0.63 1.79 -22.50
N PHE A 36 -1.56 1.73 -21.56
CA PHE A 36 -2.95 2.13 -21.76
C PHE A 36 -3.63 2.45 -20.43
N THR A 37 -4.81 3.04 -20.52
CA THR A 37 -5.74 3.21 -19.41
C THR A 37 -6.93 2.27 -19.58
N PRO A 38 -7.66 1.92 -18.50
CA PRO A 38 -8.84 1.07 -18.62
C PRO A 38 -9.88 1.58 -19.64
N TYR A 39 -9.93 2.89 -19.89
CA TYR A 39 -10.90 3.49 -20.82
C TYR A 39 -10.56 3.30 -22.31
N ASP A 40 -9.33 2.86 -22.60
CA ASP A 40 -8.83 2.67 -23.96
C ASP A 40 -9.32 1.35 -24.58
N LEU A 41 -9.84 0.44 -23.75
CA LEU A 41 -10.42 -0.84 -24.18
C LEU A 41 -11.74 -0.61 -24.92
N LYS A 42 -11.86 -1.16 -26.13
CA LYS A 42 -13.09 -1.25 -26.91
C LYS A 42 -13.76 -2.60 -26.67
N PRO A 43 -14.88 -2.66 -25.92
CA PRO A 43 -15.47 -3.94 -25.49
C PRO A 43 -15.94 -4.84 -26.64
N ALA A 44 -16.35 -4.25 -27.78
CA ALA A 44 -16.87 -5.02 -28.91
C ALA A 44 -15.78 -5.77 -29.69
N SER A 45 -14.58 -5.20 -29.80
CA SER A 45 -13.47 -5.76 -30.59
C SER A 45 -12.35 -6.36 -29.73
N ASN A 46 -12.36 -6.13 -28.41
CA ASN A 46 -11.24 -6.43 -27.51
C ASN A 46 -9.92 -5.78 -27.96
N LEU A 47 -10.01 -4.65 -28.68
CA LEU A 47 -8.87 -3.83 -29.06
C LEU A 47 -8.68 -2.68 -28.07
N ILE A 48 -7.43 -2.28 -27.88
CA ILE A 48 -7.02 -1.20 -26.98
C ILE A 48 -6.41 -0.09 -27.82
N HIS A 49 -6.94 1.12 -27.68
CA HIS A 49 -6.38 2.34 -28.28
C HIS A 49 -5.39 3.00 -27.31
N GLY A 50 -4.21 2.42 -27.16
CA GLY A 50 -3.20 2.86 -26.21
C GLY A 50 -1.96 3.42 -26.91
N GLN A 51 -0.80 3.15 -26.31
CA GLN A 51 0.49 3.51 -26.89
C GLN A 51 1.43 2.31 -26.91
N LYS A 52 2.14 2.11 -28.02
CA LYS A 52 3.18 1.09 -28.17
C LYS A 52 4.55 1.75 -28.09
N PHE A 53 5.47 1.16 -27.34
CA PHE A 53 6.84 1.63 -27.28
C PHE A 53 7.61 1.26 -28.55
N LYS A 54 8.29 2.24 -29.14
CA LYS A 54 9.20 2.07 -30.27
C LYS A 54 10.59 2.57 -29.90
N SER A 55 11.60 1.73 -30.13
CA SER A 55 12.99 2.07 -29.86
C SER A 55 13.38 3.35 -30.61
N GLY A 56 14.01 4.30 -29.91
CA GLY A 56 14.40 5.60 -30.46
C GLY A 56 13.28 6.66 -30.54
N GLN A 57 12.00 6.27 -30.56
CA GLN A 57 10.85 7.18 -30.68
C GLN A 57 10.04 7.35 -29.39
N GLY A 58 10.09 6.36 -28.49
CA GLY A 58 9.30 6.36 -27.26
C GLY A 58 7.91 5.75 -27.46
N PHE A 59 6.93 6.19 -26.68
CA PHE A 59 5.54 5.71 -26.77
C PHE A 59 4.75 6.45 -27.84
N GLU A 60 4.22 5.72 -28.83
CA GLU A 60 3.38 6.26 -29.90
C GLU A 60 1.98 5.67 -29.85
N ALA A 61 0.97 6.46 -30.25
CA ALA A 61 -0.41 5.99 -30.36
C ALA A 61 -0.50 4.75 -31.27
N SER A 62 -1.21 3.73 -30.80
CA SER A 62 -1.34 2.45 -31.51
C SER A 62 -2.61 1.71 -31.08
N GLU A 63 -3.12 0.86 -31.96
CA GLU A 63 -4.18 -0.08 -31.66
C GLU A 63 -3.60 -1.50 -31.56
N PHE A 64 -3.93 -2.21 -30.48
CA PHE A 64 -3.43 -3.56 -30.23
C PHE A 64 -4.48 -4.42 -29.51
N SER A 65 -4.33 -5.75 -29.62
CA SER A 65 -5.14 -6.69 -28.84
C SER A 65 -4.77 -6.65 -27.36
N ILE A 66 -5.63 -7.16 -26.47
CA ILE A 66 -5.32 -7.27 -25.04
C ILE A 66 -3.96 -7.98 -24.85
N PRO A 67 -3.01 -7.39 -24.10
CA PRO A 67 -1.66 -7.94 -23.95
C PRO A 67 -1.62 -9.32 -23.32
N ASP A 68 -0.57 -10.09 -23.63
CA ASP A 68 -0.34 -11.41 -23.04
C ASP A 68 -0.19 -11.32 -21.51
N MET A 69 0.45 -10.23 -21.05
CA MET A 69 0.63 -9.95 -19.63
C MET A 69 0.26 -8.51 -19.30
N ILE A 70 -0.33 -8.28 -18.13
CA ILE A 70 -0.65 -6.94 -17.63
C ILE A 70 0.07 -6.68 -16.31
N TYR A 71 0.81 -5.58 -16.26
CA TYR A 71 1.29 -4.97 -15.05
C TYR A 71 0.31 -3.88 -14.58
N ASP A 72 -0.46 -4.19 -13.54
CA ASP A 72 -1.53 -3.33 -13.03
C ASP A 72 -0.99 -2.26 -12.07
N ARG A 73 -0.85 -1.04 -12.58
CA ARG A 73 -0.47 0.17 -11.83
C ARG A 73 -1.64 1.12 -11.60
N CYS A 74 -2.88 0.64 -11.71
CA CYS A 74 -4.05 1.46 -11.37
C CYS A 74 -4.14 1.69 -9.85
N LEU A 75 -3.88 2.93 -9.42
CA LEU A 75 -4.11 3.38 -8.05
C LEU A 75 -5.52 3.98 -7.94
N TYR A 76 -6.47 3.14 -7.54
CA TYR A 76 -7.85 3.58 -7.41
C TYR A 76 -8.04 4.53 -6.23
N GLN A 77 -8.71 5.63 -6.50
CA GLN A 77 -9.25 6.53 -5.50
C GLN A 77 -10.77 6.35 -5.46
N HIS A 78 -11.49 7.17 -4.69
CA HIS A 78 -12.97 7.14 -4.67
C HIS A 78 -13.57 8.19 -5.63
N ASP A 79 -12.87 8.53 -6.71
CA ASP A 79 -13.32 9.42 -7.77
C ASP A 79 -14.15 8.70 -8.86
N ALA A 80 -14.75 9.49 -9.75
CA ALA A 80 -15.57 8.98 -10.85
C ALA A 80 -14.75 8.15 -11.85
N GLN A 81 -13.47 8.48 -12.04
CA GLN A 81 -12.53 7.72 -12.88
C GLN A 81 -12.43 6.27 -12.35
N SER A 82 -11.98 6.14 -11.12
CA SER A 82 -11.74 4.88 -10.43
C SER A 82 -13.00 4.01 -10.38
N LYS A 83 -14.17 4.61 -10.13
CA LYS A 83 -15.46 3.90 -10.18
C LYS A 83 -15.75 3.31 -11.56
N LYS A 84 -15.42 4.03 -12.65
CA LYS A 84 -15.58 3.54 -14.03
C LYS A 84 -14.49 2.53 -14.42
N ALA A 85 -13.27 2.68 -13.94
CA ALA A 85 -12.15 1.79 -14.24
C ALA A 85 -12.25 0.42 -13.54
N LYS A 86 -12.77 0.38 -12.31
CA LYS A 86 -12.85 -0.86 -11.50
C LYS A 86 -13.57 -2.01 -12.22
N PRO A 87 -14.77 -1.83 -12.80
CA PRO A 87 -15.44 -2.90 -13.57
C PRO A 87 -14.63 -3.38 -14.76
N ILE A 88 -13.99 -2.47 -15.51
CA ILE A 88 -13.17 -2.82 -16.68
C ILE A 88 -11.96 -3.66 -16.26
N MET A 89 -11.27 -3.25 -15.19
CA MET A 89 -10.13 -3.99 -14.67
C MET A 89 -10.52 -5.33 -14.05
N THR A 90 -11.71 -5.41 -13.45
CA THR A 90 -12.28 -6.68 -12.95
C THR A 90 -12.54 -7.64 -14.11
N TRP A 91 -13.06 -7.13 -15.24
CA TRP A 91 -13.24 -7.93 -16.45
C TRP A 91 -11.91 -8.37 -17.06
N LEU A 92 -10.92 -7.46 -17.18
CA LEU A 92 -9.59 -7.78 -17.71
C LEU A 92 -8.89 -8.86 -16.88
N LYS A 93 -9.03 -8.85 -15.55
CA LYS A 93 -8.47 -9.89 -14.66
C LYS A 93 -9.04 -11.29 -14.91
N LYS A 94 -10.23 -11.37 -15.52
CA LYS A 94 -10.90 -12.63 -15.89
C LYS A 94 -10.68 -13.01 -17.36
N TYR A 95 -9.97 -12.18 -18.13
CA TYR A 95 -9.76 -12.43 -19.55
C TYR A 95 -8.81 -13.62 -19.76
N PRO A 96 -9.22 -14.69 -20.45
CA PRO A 96 -8.54 -15.99 -20.42
C PRO A 96 -7.17 -16.01 -21.10
N LYS A 97 -6.86 -15.04 -21.97
CA LYS A 97 -5.59 -14.99 -22.71
C LYS A 97 -4.55 -14.06 -22.09
N THR A 98 -4.86 -13.44 -20.94
CA THR A 98 -3.93 -12.53 -20.25
C THR A 98 -3.57 -13.05 -18.88
N SER A 99 -2.35 -12.76 -18.43
CA SER A 99 -1.88 -13.01 -17.07
C SER A 99 -1.53 -11.69 -16.39
N PHE A 100 -1.85 -11.54 -15.11
CA PHE A 100 -1.51 -10.33 -14.36
C PHE A 100 -0.22 -10.56 -13.56
N LEU A 101 0.70 -9.59 -13.58
CA LEU A 101 1.85 -9.59 -12.67
C LEU A 101 1.38 -9.28 -11.23
N ASN A 102 0.31 -8.51 -11.09
CA ASN A 102 -0.27 -8.17 -9.79
C ASN A 102 -1.78 -7.88 -9.90
N THR A 103 -2.58 -8.32 -8.94
CA THR A 103 -4.04 -8.04 -8.89
C THR A 103 -4.43 -6.96 -7.88
N GLY A 104 -3.58 -6.75 -6.88
CA GLY A 104 -3.68 -5.69 -5.89
C GLY A 104 -4.56 -5.99 -4.68
N ILE A 105 -4.27 -5.36 -3.55
CA ILE A 105 -5.01 -5.44 -2.29
C ILE A 105 -5.94 -4.22 -2.22
N GLN A 106 -7.26 -4.43 -2.20
CA GLN A 106 -8.24 -3.35 -2.32
C GLN A 106 -8.89 -2.94 -1.00
N ASP A 107 -9.10 -3.89 -0.09
CA ASP A 107 -9.82 -3.63 1.16
C ASP A 107 -8.85 -3.72 2.35
N LYS A 108 -8.51 -2.55 2.90
CA LYS A 108 -7.63 -2.44 4.06
C LYS A 108 -8.24 -3.06 5.31
N MET A 109 -9.55 -2.92 5.52
CA MET A 109 -10.21 -3.45 6.70
C MET A 109 -10.19 -4.98 6.65
N LEU A 110 -10.60 -5.54 5.51
CA LEU A 110 -10.54 -6.98 5.28
C LEU A 110 -9.10 -7.52 5.42
N LEU A 111 -8.11 -6.81 4.88
CA LEU A 111 -6.69 -7.16 5.04
C LEU A 111 -6.34 -7.28 6.53
N PHE A 112 -6.61 -6.25 7.33
CA PHE A 112 -6.25 -6.26 8.75
C PHE A 112 -7.06 -7.28 9.57
N GLU A 113 -8.32 -7.54 9.21
CA GLU A 113 -9.11 -8.62 9.79
C GLU A 113 -8.47 -9.99 9.54
N GLN A 114 -7.97 -10.24 8.32
CA GLN A 114 -7.30 -11.49 7.97
C GLN A 114 -5.91 -11.61 8.60
N LEU A 115 -5.14 -10.51 8.65
CA LEU A 115 -3.83 -10.47 9.31
C LEU A 115 -3.94 -10.83 10.79
N ARG A 116 -5.00 -10.35 11.46
CA ARG A 116 -5.25 -10.67 12.89
C ARG A 116 -5.49 -12.15 13.15
N LEU A 117 -5.90 -12.90 12.12
CA LEU A 117 -6.04 -14.36 12.23
C LEU A 117 -4.70 -15.10 12.11
N GLN A 118 -3.59 -14.40 11.82
CA GLN A 118 -2.26 -14.99 11.74
C GLN A 118 -1.52 -14.78 13.06
N PRO A 119 -1.27 -15.84 13.86
CA PRO A 119 -0.62 -15.70 15.17
C PRO A 119 0.76 -15.04 15.11
N SER A 120 1.50 -15.23 14.00
CA SER A 120 2.83 -14.64 13.83
C SER A 120 2.82 -13.17 13.42
N LEU A 121 1.66 -12.61 13.06
CA LEU A 121 1.52 -11.20 12.69
C LEU A 121 0.71 -10.40 13.72
N GLU A 122 -0.17 -11.06 14.48
CA GLU A 122 -1.04 -10.42 15.47
C GLU A 122 -0.31 -9.48 16.45
N PRO A 123 0.87 -9.82 17.00
CA PRO A 123 1.59 -8.93 17.91
C PRO A 123 2.02 -7.59 17.28
N TYR A 124 2.14 -7.56 15.95
CA TYR A 124 2.54 -6.38 15.19
C TYR A 124 1.35 -5.57 14.69
N LEU A 125 0.11 -5.95 15.01
CA LEU A 125 -1.07 -5.23 14.53
C LEU A 125 -1.55 -4.20 15.55
N PRO A 126 -1.97 -3.00 15.09
CA PRO A 126 -2.77 -2.13 15.93
C PRO A 126 -4.13 -2.76 16.21
N VAL A 127 -4.75 -2.33 17.32
CA VAL A 127 -6.15 -2.67 17.59
C VAL A 127 -7.01 -1.99 16.52
N CYS A 128 -7.67 -2.80 15.70
CA CYS A 128 -8.48 -2.33 14.59
C CYS A 128 -9.98 -2.45 14.91
N SER A 129 -10.75 -1.43 14.55
CA SER A 129 -12.21 -1.46 14.68
C SER A 129 -12.89 -0.56 13.65
N LEU A 130 -14.17 -0.83 13.42
CA LEU A 130 -15.04 0.05 12.65
C LEU A 130 -15.62 1.12 13.58
N LEU A 131 -15.43 2.39 13.24
CA LEU A 131 -16.11 3.49 13.92
C LEU A 131 -17.60 3.46 13.53
N LYS A 132 -18.46 3.07 14.48
CA LYS A 132 -19.91 3.08 14.30
C LYS A 132 -20.52 4.31 14.97
N GLU A 133 -19.99 4.68 16.13
CA GLU A 133 -20.42 5.82 16.91
C GLU A 133 -19.23 6.53 17.58
N PRO A 134 -19.33 7.84 17.88
CA PRO A 134 -18.23 8.59 18.49
C PRO A 134 -17.70 8.01 19.82
N SER A 135 -18.55 7.30 20.57
CA SER A 135 -18.19 6.59 21.80
C SER A 135 -17.12 5.52 21.58
N ASP A 136 -17.11 4.83 20.43
CA ASP A 136 -16.07 3.83 20.11
C ASP A 136 -14.68 4.45 20.13
N LEU A 137 -14.55 5.61 19.48
CA LEU A 137 -13.32 6.39 19.45
C LEU A 137 -12.90 6.84 20.84
N LEU A 138 -13.84 7.43 21.61
CA LEU A 138 -13.55 7.88 22.96
C LEU A 138 -13.05 6.74 23.86
N ASN A 139 -13.71 5.59 23.77
CA ASN A 139 -13.34 4.40 24.54
C ASN A 139 -11.95 3.89 24.15
N MET A 140 -11.60 3.89 22.86
CA MET A 140 -10.28 3.49 22.39
C MET A 140 -9.18 4.44 22.85
N VAL A 141 -9.37 5.75 22.67
CA VAL A 141 -8.36 6.75 23.05
C VAL A 141 -8.15 6.75 24.58
N LYS A 142 -9.22 6.64 25.37
CA LYS A 142 -9.13 6.58 26.84
C LYS A 142 -8.35 5.37 27.37
N ARG A 143 -8.31 4.25 26.63
CA ARG A 143 -7.61 3.01 27.02
C ARG A 143 -6.08 3.09 26.89
N GLY A 144 -5.51 4.25 26.62
CA GLY A 144 -4.05 4.40 26.45
C GLY A 144 -3.63 4.62 25.00
N GLY A 145 -4.58 4.74 24.08
CA GLY A 145 -4.32 4.58 22.66
C GLY A 145 -4.09 5.87 21.88
N TYR A 146 -3.07 5.86 21.03
CA TYR A 146 -2.97 6.79 19.92
C TYR A 146 -3.77 6.23 18.73
N CYS A 147 -4.82 6.93 18.29
CA CYS A 147 -5.74 6.43 17.28
C CYS A 147 -5.52 7.12 15.95
N LYS A 148 -5.12 6.37 14.92
CA LYS A 148 -5.23 6.78 13.52
C LYS A 148 -6.62 6.46 13.03
N ILE A 149 -7.26 7.44 12.41
CA ILE A 149 -8.58 7.27 11.84
C ILE A 149 -8.49 7.53 10.35
N GLN A 150 -8.96 6.57 9.57
CA GLN A 150 -8.96 6.66 8.11
C GLN A 150 -10.37 6.41 7.59
N PRO A 151 -10.84 7.18 6.60
CA PRO A 151 -12.12 6.91 5.98
C PRO A 151 -12.13 5.52 5.34
N LEU A 152 -13.19 4.74 5.55
CA LEU A 152 -13.43 3.49 4.79
C LEU A 152 -13.90 3.78 3.35
N SER A 153 -14.43 4.98 3.15
CA SER A 153 -14.89 5.52 1.88
C SER A 153 -14.69 7.03 1.90
N HIS A 154 -14.12 7.60 0.83
CA HIS A 154 -13.97 9.06 0.73
C HIS A 154 -15.27 9.80 0.35
N GLN A 155 -16.47 9.24 0.58
CA GLN A 155 -17.70 10.04 0.51
C GLN A 155 -17.71 11.18 1.53
N HIS A 156 -16.85 11.10 2.56
CA HIS A 156 -16.54 12.20 3.45
C HIS A 156 -15.19 12.81 3.05
N THR A 157 -15.17 14.11 2.83
CA THR A 157 -13.99 14.93 2.51
C THR A 157 -12.98 15.03 3.65
N ALA A 158 -13.20 14.35 4.78
CA ALA A 158 -12.36 14.47 5.95
C ALA A 158 -11.08 13.61 5.81
N PRO A 159 -9.90 14.21 6.07
CA PRO A 159 -8.60 13.57 5.87
C PRO A 159 -8.38 12.42 6.87
N THR A 160 -7.32 11.62 6.63
CA THR A 160 -6.76 10.79 7.71
C THR A 160 -6.37 11.70 8.85
N CYS A 161 -6.82 11.38 10.06
CA CYS A 161 -6.51 12.16 11.24
C CYS A 161 -5.97 11.26 12.34
N PHE A 162 -5.33 11.89 13.30
CA PHE A 162 -4.87 11.21 14.50
C PHE A 162 -5.48 11.83 15.74
N ILE A 163 -5.85 10.98 16.67
CA ILE A 163 -6.52 11.37 17.89
C ILE A 163 -5.79 10.79 19.09
N SER A 164 -5.48 11.65 20.05
CA SER A 164 -4.81 11.30 21.29
C SER A 164 -5.46 12.02 22.47
N LEU A 165 -5.18 11.54 23.68
CA LEU A 165 -5.61 12.17 24.93
C LEU A 165 -4.38 12.68 25.68
N LYS A 166 -4.21 14.00 25.72
CA LYS A 166 -3.16 14.68 26.47
C LYS A 166 -3.63 14.97 27.90
N ASN A 167 -2.72 14.82 28.87
CA ASN A 167 -2.97 15.09 30.30
C ASN A 167 -4.20 14.37 30.87
N LYS A 168 -4.58 13.22 30.30
CA LYS A 168 -5.77 12.43 30.67
C LYS A 168 -7.13 13.14 30.51
N SER A 169 -7.18 14.36 29.98
CA SER A 169 -8.42 15.15 29.92
C SER A 169 -8.66 15.87 28.59
N THR A 170 -7.62 16.18 27.83
CA THR A 170 -7.73 17.00 26.62
C THR A 170 -7.52 16.14 25.39
N PHE A 171 -8.55 16.02 24.55
CA PHE A 171 -8.42 15.34 23.27
C PHE A 171 -7.71 16.25 22.27
N THR A 172 -6.76 15.70 21.55
CA THR A 172 -6.10 16.36 20.44
C THR A 172 -6.45 15.64 19.15
N VAL A 173 -6.88 16.39 18.14
CA VAL A 173 -7.11 15.89 16.78
C VAL A 173 -6.13 16.58 15.85
N GLN A 174 -5.29 15.80 15.19
CA GLN A 174 -4.30 16.27 14.23
C GLN A 174 -4.71 15.88 12.81
N LEU A 175 -4.94 16.89 11.97
CA LEU A 175 -5.33 16.75 10.56
C LEU A 175 -4.14 16.98 9.60
N SER A 176 -3.15 17.74 10.05
CA SER A 176 -1.82 17.98 9.45
C SER A 176 -0.89 18.48 10.57
N PRO A 177 0.44 18.65 10.38
CA PRO A 177 1.27 19.28 11.39
C PRO A 177 0.84 20.71 11.72
N GLU A 178 0.35 21.44 10.71
CA GLU A 178 -0.10 22.82 10.85
C GLU A 178 -1.54 22.93 11.37
N GLN A 179 -2.33 21.84 11.27
CA GLN A 179 -3.74 21.83 11.64
C GLN A 179 -4.02 20.87 12.81
N MET A 180 -4.07 21.44 14.01
CA MET A 180 -4.42 20.76 15.25
C MET A 180 -5.68 21.38 15.88
N MET A 181 -6.57 20.54 16.36
CA MET A 181 -7.73 20.92 17.16
C MET A 181 -7.63 20.28 18.54
N THR A 182 -8.05 21.00 19.58
CA THR A 182 -8.13 20.45 20.94
C THR A 182 -9.54 20.55 21.46
N PHE A 183 -9.95 19.55 22.25
CA PHE A 183 -11.26 19.47 22.87
C PHE A 183 -11.10 19.12 24.33
N SER A 184 -11.60 19.97 25.22
CA SER A 184 -11.50 19.77 26.67
C SER A 184 -12.67 18.97 27.24
N ARG A 185 -13.74 18.77 26.45
CA ARG A 185 -14.93 18.01 26.85
C ARG A 185 -15.22 16.88 25.87
N PRO A 186 -15.51 15.65 26.34
CA PRO A 186 -15.92 14.54 25.48
C PRO A 186 -17.08 14.90 24.52
N SER A 187 -18.06 15.66 24.99
CA SER A 187 -19.21 16.08 24.16
C SER A 187 -18.82 16.93 22.94
N GLU A 188 -17.69 17.65 22.99
CA GLU A 188 -17.25 18.52 21.89
C GLU A 188 -16.62 17.71 20.76
N ILE A 189 -15.73 16.77 21.13
CA ILE A 189 -15.14 15.85 20.15
C ILE A 189 -16.19 14.90 19.58
N GLU A 190 -17.19 14.46 20.36
CA GLU A 190 -18.31 13.67 19.83
C GLU A 190 -19.09 14.44 18.76
N ARG A 191 -19.37 15.72 19.01
CA ARG A 191 -20.05 16.59 18.04
C ARG A 191 -19.20 16.79 16.79
N TRP A 192 -17.89 16.96 16.95
CA TRP A 192 -16.94 17.03 15.84
C TRP A 192 -16.94 15.74 15.03
N CYS A 193 -16.86 14.58 15.68
CA CYS A 193 -16.93 13.27 15.03
C CYS A 193 -18.25 13.11 14.27
N LYS A 194 -19.41 13.40 14.88
CA LYS A 194 -20.71 13.31 14.18
C LYS A 194 -20.80 14.20 12.94
N LYS A 195 -20.13 15.36 12.96
CA LYS A 195 -20.17 16.33 11.86
C LYS A 195 -19.21 15.97 10.72
N TYR A 196 -18.02 15.47 11.03
CA TYR A 196 -16.93 15.34 10.06
C TYR A 196 -16.51 13.88 9.79
N ILE A 197 -16.85 12.96 10.69
CA ILE A 197 -16.41 11.57 10.66
C ILE A 197 -17.62 10.65 10.50
N GLY A 198 -17.68 9.96 9.36
CA GLY A 198 -18.69 8.93 9.07
C GLY A 198 -18.22 7.54 9.47
N ARG A 199 -18.41 6.55 8.59
CA ARG A 199 -17.86 5.19 8.77
C ARG A 199 -16.37 5.18 8.47
N TYR A 200 -15.56 5.05 9.52
CA TYR A 200 -14.11 5.11 9.43
C TYR A 200 -13.47 3.84 9.99
N PHE A 201 -12.29 3.52 9.48
CA PHE A 201 -11.41 2.48 10.00
C PHE A 201 -10.53 3.10 11.08
N LEU A 202 -10.65 2.58 12.30
CA LEU A 202 -9.84 2.97 13.43
C LEU A 202 -8.67 2.00 13.55
N GLN A 203 -7.47 2.55 13.68
CA GLN A 203 -6.28 1.81 14.08
C GLN A 203 -5.73 2.46 15.34
N CYS A 204 -5.78 1.74 16.46
CA CYS A 204 -5.27 2.20 17.74
C CYS A 204 -3.94 1.52 18.05
N PHE A 205 -2.94 2.35 18.27
CA PHE A 205 -1.58 1.96 18.61
C PHE A 205 -1.42 2.10 20.13
N ASN A 206 -1.33 0.97 20.81
CA ASN A 206 -1.24 0.93 22.27
C ASN A 206 0.19 1.22 22.72
N THR A 207 0.36 2.28 23.49
CA THR A 207 1.65 2.67 24.05
C THR A 207 1.56 2.76 25.56
N SER A 208 2.65 2.47 26.28
CA SER A 208 2.59 2.29 27.73
C SER A 208 2.37 3.60 28.51
N ASP A 209 2.83 4.74 27.97
CA ASP A 209 3.13 5.91 28.82
C ASP A 209 2.41 7.23 28.49
N GLN A 210 1.58 7.34 27.44
CA GLN A 210 0.85 8.60 27.08
C GLN A 210 1.70 9.89 26.96
N LYS A 211 3.04 9.79 26.98
CA LYS A 211 3.99 10.91 26.82
C LYS A 211 4.23 11.17 25.33
N ASP A 212 4.66 12.39 24.99
CA ASP A 212 4.88 12.84 23.60
C ASP A 212 5.52 11.74 22.73
N PHE A 213 4.70 11.12 21.89
CA PHE A 213 5.08 9.91 21.16
C PHE A 213 5.81 10.27 19.88
N LEU A 214 7.08 9.89 19.80
CA LEU A 214 7.81 9.92 18.55
C LEU A 214 7.65 8.57 17.86
N PHE A 215 6.79 8.55 16.85
CA PHE A 215 6.74 7.45 15.90
C PHE A 215 7.70 7.73 14.75
N ASN A 216 8.46 6.71 14.36
CA ASN A 216 9.18 6.72 13.11
C ASN A 216 8.46 5.80 12.12
N GLU A 217 8.16 6.29 10.93
CA GLU A 217 7.61 5.46 9.86
C GLU A 217 8.75 4.79 9.08
N ILE A 218 8.74 3.46 9.08
CA ILE A 218 9.68 2.64 8.33
C ILE A 218 8.93 1.99 7.17
N ARG A 219 9.48 2.03 5.97
CA ARG A 219 8.93 1.33 4.80
C ARG A 219 9.90 0.26 4.33
N ILE A 220 9.39 -0.96 4.24
CA ILE A 220 10.08 -2.09 3.61
C ILE A 220 9.47 -2.27 2.22
N PHE A 221 10.30 -2.28 1.18
CA PHE A 221 9.87 -2.59 -0.19
C PHE A 221 10.30 -4.02 -0.54
N LEU A 222 9.38 -4.87 -0.94
CA LEU A 222 9.64 -6.26 -1.29
C LEU A 222 9.23 -6.56 -2.73
N MET A 223 10.04 -7.37 -3.42
CA MET A 223 9.74 -7.87 -4.75
C MET A 223 10.09 -9.36 -4.83
N LYS A 224 9.39 -10.09 -5.71
CA LYS A 224 9.76 -11.46 -6.05
C LYS A 224 10.90 -11.47 -7.04
N ASP A 225 11.91 -12.29 -6.79
CA ASP A 225 12.96 -12.58 -7.76
C ASP A 225 12.46 -13.51 -8.89
N SER A 226 13.35 -13.87 -9.81
CA SER A 226 13.05 -14.78 -10.93
C SER A 226 12.76 -16.21 -10.48
N GLN A 227 13.06 -16.58 -9.22
CA GLN A 227 12.68 -17.85 -8.59
C GLN A 227 11.38 -17.73 -7.79
N ASN A 228 10.64 -16.63 -7.96
CA ASN A 228 9.39 -16.35 -7.27
C ASN A 228 9.53 -16.21 -5.74
N GLN A 229 10.73 -15.95 -5.23
CA GLN A 229 11.00 -15.77 -3.81
C GLN A 229 10.98 -14.30 -3.43
N TRP A 230 10.34 -13.96 -2.31
CA TRP A 230 10.33 -12.59 -1.80
C TRP A 230 11.71 -12.15 -1.33
N LYS A 231 12.14 -10.97 -1.81
CA LYS A 231 13.37 -10.30 -1.40
C LYS A 231 13.07 -8.87 -0.97
N SER A 232 13.77 -8.43 0.08
CA SER A 232 13.80 -7.01 0.45
C SER A 232 14.61 -6.24 -0.57
N MET A 233 13.99 -5.28 -1.23
CA MET A 233 14.68 -4.35 -2.14
C MET A 233 15.39 -3.23 -1.36
N GLY A 234 14.84 -2.87 -0.20
CA GLY A 234 15.40 -1.84 0.68
C GLY A 234 14.41 -1.44 1.77
N ILE A 235 14.94 -0.85 2.84
CA ILE A 235 14.20 -0.37 4.00
C ILE A 235 14.56 1.10 4.20
N HIS A 236 13.59 2.01 4.16
CA HIS A 236 13.86 3.44 4.38
C HIS A 236 12.91 4.03 5.41
N THR A 237 13.36 5.05 6.13
CA THR A 237 12.46 5.87 6.93
C THR A 237 11.73 6.87 6.02
N LYS A 238 10.48 7.19 6.33
CA LYS A 238 9.83 8.31 5.66
C LYS A 238 10.32 9.63 6.24
N SER A 239 10.45 10.65 5.40
CA SER A 239 10.91 11.97 5.83
C SER A 239 9.95 12.62 6.82
N SER A 240 10.44 13.54 7.66
CA SER A 240 9.63 14.40 8.54
C SER A 240 8.46 15.12 7.81
N VAL A 241 8.64 15.48 6.53
CA VAL A 241 7.60 16.10 5.67
C VAL A 241 6.51 15.11 5.23
N GLU A 242 6.82 13.81 5.16
CA GLU A 242 5.83 12.74 4.94
C GLU A 242 5.27 12.20 6.27
N ASN A 243 6.00 12.36 7.37
CA ASN A 243 5.61 12.08 8.77
C ASN A 243 4.80 13.23 9.40
N SER A 244 4.30 14.13 8.56
CA SER A 244 3.75 15.44 8.91
C SER A 244 2.67 15.35 10.02
N LEU A 245 1.93 14.26 10.05
CA LEU A 245 0.86 14.03 11.03
C LEU A 245 1.33 13.56 12.42
N LEU A 246 2.63 13.31 12.64
CA LEU A 246 3.15 12.66 13.84
C LEU A 246 4.27 13.44 14.55
N SER A 247 5.05 14.26 13.84
CA SER A 247 6.21 14.94 14.44
C SER A 247 5.94 16.40 14.77
N HIS A 248 5.92 16.76 16.06
CA HIS A 248 5.85 18.15 16.52
C HIS A 248 7.23 18.81 16.72
N THR A 249 8.34 18.09 16.54
CA THR A 249 9.65 18.56 17.04
C THR A 249 10.87 18.22 16.17
N GLN A 250 10.71 17.88 14.89
CA GLN A 250 11.87 17.73 14.01
C GLN A 250 11.92 18.82 12.94
N ASN A 251 12.81 19.78 13.17
CA ASN A 251 13.37 20.63 12.12
C ASN A 251 13.76 19.74 10.94
N SER A 252 13.25 20.08 9.74
CA SER A 252 13.59 19.52 8.43
C SER A 252 14.81 18.59 8.39
N VAL A 253 14.61 17.29 8.64
CA VAL A 253 15.61 16.28 8.31
C VAL A 253 15.10 15.47 7.15
N HIS A 254 15.98 15.38 6.15
CA HIS A 254 15.89 14.61 4.91
C HIS A 254 15.37 13.18 5.16
N VAL A 255 14.99 12.46 4.09
CA VAL A 255 14.84 11.00 4.14
C VAL A 255 16.13 10.44 4.75
N LEU A 256 16.11 10.04 6.01
CA LEU A 256 17.26 9.43 6.67
C LEU A 256 17.35 7.99 6.18
N GLY A 257 18.54 7.59 5.74
CA GLY A 257 18.82 6.18 5.49
C GLY A 257 18.45 5.36 6.73
N PHE A 258 17.84 4.19 6.54
CA PHE A 258 17.41 3.35 7.64
C PHE A 258 18.56 3.01 8.60
N ASP A 259 19.79 2.87 8.09
CA ASP A 259 20.98 2.64 8.91
C ASP A 259 21.26 3.80 9.88
N HIS A 260 21.11 5.05 9.43
CA HIS A 260 21.26 6.21 10.30
C HIS A 260 20.20 6.20 11.41
N TYR A 261 18.97 5.86 11.06
CA TYR A 261 17.90 5.73 12.05
C TYR A 261 18.22 4.61 13.05
N LEU A 262 18.64 3.45 12.55
CA LEU A 262 18.99 2.28 13.35
C LEU A 262 20.11 2.60 14.36
N HIS A 263 21.16 3.30 13.92
CA HIS A 263 22.27 3.73 14.77
C HIS A 263 21.92 4.82 15.77
N SER A 264 20.77 5.50 15.62
CA SER A 264 20.28 6.47 16.60
C SER A 264 19.58 5.82 17.80
N LEU A 265 19.26 4.53 17.71
CA LEU A 265 18.53 3.78 18.74
C LEU A 265 19.47 3.19 19.79
N GLN A 266 18.91 2.86 20.96
CA GLN A 266 19.64 2.07 21.95
C GLN A 266 19.88 0.65 21.43
N PRO A 267 21.02 0.00 21.76
CA PRO A 267 21.39 -1.30 21.18
C PRO A 267 20.31 -2.38 21.28
N HIS A 268 19.66 -2.51 22.44
CA HIS A 268 18.59 -3.50 22.62
C HIS A 268 17.33 -3.19 21.80
N ILE A 269 17.02 -1.91 21.55
CA ILE A 269 15.91 -1.50 20.68
C ILE A 269 16.26 -1.77 19.21
N GLN A 270 17.52 -1.55 18.83
CA GLN A 270 18.02 -1.86 17.50
C GLN A 270 17.89 -3.37 17.20
N GLU A 271 18.34 -4.23 18.12
CA GLU A 271 18.22 -5.69 17.97
C GLU A 271 16.76 -6.12 17.84
N LEU A 272 15.89 -5.65 18.74
CA LEU A 272 14.45 -5.94 18.70
C LEU A 272 13.82 -5.50 17.38
N LEU A 273 14.15 -4.30 16.89
CA LEU A 273 13.62 -3.78 15.63
C LEU A 273 14.01 -4.65 14.43
N LEU A 274 15.25 -5.13 14.38
CA LEU A 274 15.71 -6.00 13.29
C LEU A 274 15.03 -7.37 13.33
N ASP A 275 14.89 -7.96 14.51
CA ASP A 275 14.21 -9.25 14.70
C ASP A 275 12.72 -9.16 14.34
N ASP A 276 12.05 -8.09 14.74
CA ASP A 276 10.66 -7.83 14.41
C ASP A 276 10.46 -7.59 12.91
N ILE A 277 11.35 -6.81 12.28
CA ILE A 277 11.34 -6.61 10.82
C ILE A 277 11.49 -7.95 10.10
N ALA A 278 12.45 -8.79 10.50
CA ALA A 278 12.65 -10.11 9.89
C ALA A 278 11.42 -11.01 10.04
N SER A 279 10.81 -11.01 11.23
CA SER A 279 9.61 -11.78 11.55
C SER A 279 8.40 -11.33 10.72
N ILE A 280 8.18 -10.02 10.59
CA ILE A 280 7.13 -9.43 9.76
C ILE A 280 7.36 -9.79 8.30
N GLN A 281 8.58 -9.60 7.77
CA GLN A 281 8.88 -9.89 6.36
C GLN A 281 8.59 -11.36 6.03
N SER A 282 9.08 -12.29 6.84
CA SER A 282 8.85 -13.72 6.64
C SER A 282 7.37 -14.08 6.67
N SER A 283 6.66 -13.70 7.74
CA SER A 283 5.26 -14.06 7.94
C SER A 283 4.33 -13.39 6.93
N LEU A 284 4.54 -12.11 6.65
CA LEU A 284 3.67 -11.34 5.77
C LEU A 284 3.85 -11.77 4.32
N SER A 285 5.07 -12.05 3.87
CA SER A 285 5.32 -12.60 2.53
C SER A 285 4.55 -13.90 2.28
N VAL A 286 4.58 -14.84 3.23
CA VAL A 286 3.81 -16.09 3.14
C VAL A 286 2.31 -15.83 3.08
N PHE A 287 1.81 -14.90 3.89
CA PHE A 287 0.40 -14.54 3.89
C PHE A 287 -0.04 -13.90 2.56
N ILE A 288 0.77 -12.97 2.01
CA ILE A 288 0.48 -12.30 0.74
C ILE A 288 0.42 -13.32 -0.41
N ASP A 289 1.36 -14.27 -0.47
CA ASP A 289 1.35 -15.30 -1.52
C ASP A 289 0.11 -16.19 -1.49
N LYS A 290 -0.30 -16.59 -0.28
CA LYS A 290 -1.48 -17.45 -0.10
C LYS A 290 -2.79 -16.73 -0.40
N THR A 291 -2.84 -15.41 -0.20
CA THR A 291 -4.10 -14.65 -0.17
C THR A 291 -4.29 -13.76 -1.39
N PHE A 292 -3.23 -13.15 -1.91
CA PHE A 292 -3.30 -12.07 -2.91
C PHE A 292 -2.46 -12.34 -4.17
N SER A 293 -2.49 -13.58 -4.66
CA SER A 293 -1.82 -13.96 -5.91
C SER A 293 -2.65 -13.59 -7.16
N PRO A 294 -2.02 -13.20 -8.28
CA PRO A 294 -0.61 -12.87 -8.44
C PRO A 294 -0.24 -11.54 -7.76
N CYS A 295 0.97 -11.48 -7.21
CA CYS A 295 1.59 -10.29 -6.63
C CYS A 295 3.12 -10.41 -6.75
N ILE A 296 3.74 -9.50 -7.50
CA ILE A 296 5.20 -9.44 -7.69
C ILE A 296 5.90 -8.46 -6.75
N GLU A 297 5.16 -7.51 -6.18
CA GLU A 297 5.70 -6.47 -5.32
C GLU A 297 4.69 -6.06 -4.26
N PHE A 298 5.19 -5.73 -3.08
CA PHE A 298 4.45 -4.98 -2.08
C PHE A 298 5.39 -4.16 -1.22
N ALA A 299 4.84 -3.19 -0.50
CA ALA A 299 5.55 -2.52 0.58
C ALA A 299 4.75 -2.61 1.88
N VAL A 300 5.48 -2.62 2.99
CA VAL A 300 4.94 -2.61 4.34
C VAL A 300 5.33 -1.28 4.98
N ASP A 301 4.35 -0.53 5.44
CA ASP A 301 4.55 0.67 6.24
C ASP A 301 4.43 0.29 7.72
N LEU A 302 5.50 0.51 8.48
CA LEU A 302 5.61 0.21 9.90
C LEU A 302 5.67 1.51 10.71
N LEU A 303 5.09 1.48 11.90
CA LEU A 303 5.22 2.53 12.91
C LEU A 303 6.06 1.98 14.06
N HIS A 304 7.27 2.53 14.23
CA HIS A 304 8.16 2.17 15.32
C HIS A 304 8.07 3.22 16.43
N THR A 305 7.79 2.77 17.64
CA THR A 305 7.62 3.62 18.83
C THR A 305 8.95 3.85 19.55
N SER A 306 9.03 4.90 20.37
CA SER A 306 10.19 5.16 21.23
C SER A 306 10.43 4.07 22.29
N GLU A 307 9.43 3.24 22.59
CA GLU A 307 9.51 2.11 23.54
C GLU A 307 9.91 0.78 22.87
N GLY A 308 10.24 0.80 21.56
CA GLY A 308 10.70 -0.38 20.82
C GLY A 308 9.58 -1.24 20.21
N LYS A 309 8.30 -0.89 20.41
CA LYS A 309 7.20 -1.61 19.73
C LYS A 309 7.12 -1.23 18.26
N LEU A 310 6.82 -2.23 17.43
CA LEU A 310 6.66 -2.11 15.99
C LEU A 310 5.25 -2.50 15.54
N TYR A 311 4.60 -1.62 14.78
CA TYR A 311 3.24 -1.85 14.29
C TYR A 311 3.15 -1.81 12.76
N ILE A 312 2.51 -2.79 12.15
CA ILE A 312 2.09 -2.75 10.76
C ILE A 312 0.98 -1.72 10.61
N SER A 313 1.30 -0.59 10.00
CA SER A 313 0.34 0.49 9.77
C SER A 313 -0.38 0.35 8.43
N ASN A 314 0.30 -0.23 7.43
CA ASN A 314 -0.25 -0.43 6.10
C ASN A 314 0.51 -1.51 5.31
N VAL A 315 -0.18 -2.18 4.39
CA VAL A 315 0.44 -3.01 3.34
C VAL A 315 -0.06 -2.51 1.99
N ARG A 316 0.86 -2.31 1.03
CA ARG A 316 0.58 -1.75 -0.29
C ARG A 316 1.05 -2.71 -1.36
N SER A 317 0.14 -3.26 -2.15
CA SER A 317 0.46 -4.13 -3.30
C SER A 317 0.88 -3.37 -4.57
N LYS A 318 0.79 -2.04 -4.53
CA LYS A 318 1.20 -1.13 -5.61
C LYS A 318 1.96 0.04 -5.00
N PRO A 319 3.11 -0.22 -4.37
CA PRO A 319 3.87 0.83 -3.70
C PRO A 319 4.34 1.87 -4.71
N GLY A 320 4.26 3.15 -4.34
CA GLY A 320 4.83 4.23 -5.17
C GLY A 320 6.35 4.19 -5.11
N ARG A 321 7.01 4.46 -6.24
CA ARG A 321 8.47 4.34 -6.36
C ARG A 321 9.25 5.60 -5.97
N SER A 322 8.64 6.78 -5.98
CA SER A 322 9.35 8.05 -5.82
C SER A 322 10.18 8.13 -4.53
N ALA A 323 9.58 7.88 -3.36
CA ALA A 323 10.31 7.92 -2.09
C ALA A 323 11.38 6.82 -2.02
N PHE A 324 11.08 5.62 -2.53
CA PHE A 324 12.04 4.52 -2.54
C PHE A 324 13.25 4.83 -3.44
N LEU A 325 13.04 5.28 -4.67
CA LEU A 325 14.12 5.61 -5.61
C LEU A 325 14.88 6.88 -5.21
N LYS A 326 14.30 7.74 -4.37
CA LYS A 326 15.04 8.82 -3.72
C LYS A 326 16.01 8.29 -2.66
N ALA A 327 15.61 7.25 -1.91
CA ALA A 327 16.47 6.58 -0.93
C ALA A 327 17.50 5.65 -1.58
N TYR A 328 17.12 5.00 -2.69
CA TYR A 328 17.91 3.99 -3.40
C TYR A 328 17.88 4.21 -4.93
N PRO A 329 18.52 5.28 -5.45
CA PRO A 329 18.51 5.57 -6.88
C PRO A 329 19.12 4.43 -7.72
N GLU A 330 20.12 3.74 -7.20
CA GLU A 330 20.84 2.64 -7.84
C GLU A 330 19.97 1.38 -8.07
N LYS A 331 18.83 1.28 -7.37
CA LYS A 331 17.93 0.11 -7.44
C LYS A 331 16.95 0.16 -8.61
N GLU A 332 16.85 1.27 -9.36
CA GLU A 332 15.89 1.40 -10.46
C GLU A 332 16.07 0.29 -11.51
N ASN A 333 17.30 0.09 -11.99
CA ASN A 333 17.61 -0.93 -12.99
C ASN A 333 17.32 -2.35 -12.47
N GLN A 334 17.62 -2.61 -11.19
CA GLN A 334 17.34 -3.91 -10.58
C GLN A 334 15.83 -4.19 -10.53
N MET A 335 15.00 -3.20 -10.18
CA MET A 335 13.54 -3.38 -10.22
C MET A 335 13.02 -3.67 -11.62
N ILE A 336 13.53 -2.94 -12.62
CA ILE A 336 13.13 -3.11 -14.00
C ILE A 336 13.46 -4.52 -14.48
N GLN A 337 14.68 -5.00 -14.20
CA GLN A 337 15.09 -6.37 -14.53
C GLN A 337 14.16 -7.40 -13.88
N ILE A 338 13.89 -7.26 -12.58
CA ILE A 338 12.98 -8.18 -11.86
C ILE A 338 11.60 -8.25 -12.53
N ILE A 339 11.01 -7.10 -12.88
CA ILE A 339 9.67 -7.05 -13.51
C ILE A 339 9.69 -7.75 -14.87
N LEU A 340 10.72 -7.50 -15.68
CA LEU A 340 10.84 -8.05 -17.04
C LEU A 340 11.18 -9.55 -17.03
N GLU A 341 12.07 -10.00 -16.13
CA GLU A 341 12.37 -11.40 -15.91
C GLU A 341 11.12 -12.16 -15.47
N HIS A 342 10.36 -11.59 -14.52
CA HIS A 342 9.13 -12.20 -14.06
C HIS A 342 8.10 -12.31 -15.19
N ALA A 343 7.87 -11.24 -15.95
CA ALA A 343 7.00 -11.28 -17.13
C ALA A 343 7.45 -12.37 -18.12
N LYS A 344 8.74 -12.44 -18.45
CA LYS A 344 9.28 -13.48 -19.34
C LYS A 344 9.02 -14.90 -18.81
N SER A 345 9.18 -15.12 -17.50
CA SER A 345 8.96 -16.43 -16.86
C SER A 345 7.49 -16.87 -16.86
N MET A 346 6.53 -15.93 -16.72
CA MET A 346 5.10 -16.25 -16.74
C MET A 346 4.64 -16.80 -18.09
N LYS A 347 5.37 -16.49 -19.17
CA LYS A 347 5.09 -17.04 -20.51
C LYS A 347 5.55 -18.49 -20.65
N SER A 348 6.67 -18.87 -20.05
CA SER A 348 7.22 -20.23 -20.19
C SER A 348 6.40 -21.27 -19.43
N GLN A 349 5.64 -20.85 -18.42
CA GLN A 349 4.70 -21.68 -17.68
C GLN A 349 3.34 -21.68 -18.40
N GLN A 350 3.01 -22.74 -19.16
CA GLN A 350 1.66 -22.91 -19.71
C GLN A 350 0.63 -22.95 -18.56
N LYS A 351 -0.50 -22.24 -18.76
CA LYS A 351 -1.57 -22.09 -17.76
C LYS A 351 -2.13 -23.45 -17.30
N GLU A 352 -1.80 -23.86 -16.07
CA GLU A 352 -2.75 -24.66 -15.28
C GLU A 352 -3.85 -23.71 -14.79
N VAL A 353 -5.05 -23.89 -15.34
CA VAL A 353 -6.22 -23.08 -15.00
C VAL A 353 -6.74 -23.53 -13.63
N SER A 354 -6.50 -22.71 -12.60
CA SER A 354 -7.23 -22.75 -11.34
C SER A 354 -7.14 -21.37 -10.67
N TYR A 355 -7.91 -20.41 -11.18
CA TYR A 355 -8.27 -19.21 -10.42
C TYR A 355 -9.77 -19.25 -10.15
N GLU A 356 -10.16 -20.05 -9.16
CA GLU A 356 -11.33 -19.70 -8.38
C GLU A 356 -10.92 -18.53 -7.49
N GLU A 357 -11.39 -17.33 -7.81
CA GLU A 357 -11.59 -16.32 -6.78
C GLU A 357 -12.45 -17.00 -5.71
N LYS A 358 -11.85 -17.36 -4.57
CA LYS A 358 -12.62 -17.58 -3.34
C LYS A 358 -13.31 -16.24 -3.07
N THR A 359 -14.50 -16.11 -3.63
CA THR A 359 -15.38 -14.99 -3.37
C THR A 359 -15.67 -15.10 -1.88
N LEU A 360 -15.06 -14.22 -1.10
CA LEU A 360 -15.15 -14.23 0.36
C LEU A 360 -16.60 -13.87 0.71
N HIS A 361 -17.44 -14.87 0.82
CA HIS A 361 -18.79 -14.71 1.32
C HIS A 361 -18.72 -14.23 2.76
N HIS A 362 -19.30 -13.06 3.00
CA HIS A 362 -19.65 -12.59 4.33
C HIS A 362 -20.54 -13.65 4.98
N ARG A 363 -20.01 -14.46 5.91
CA ARG A 363 -20.87 -15.18 6.85
C ARG A 363 -21.50 -14.11 7.72
N SER A 364 -22.76 -13.79 7.45
CA SER A 364 -23.60 -13.18 8.47
C SER A 364 -23.62 -14.14 9.65
N SER A 365 -23.09 -13.72 10.79
CA SER A 365 -23.47 -14.30 12.07
C SER A 365 -24.96 -14.03 12.23
N SER A 366 -25.78 -14.99 11.82
CA SER A 366 -27.18 -15.07 12.22
C SER A 366 -27.22 -15.59 13.65
N ASP A 367 -28.14 -15.02 14.39
CA ASP A 367 -28.37 -15.14 15.82
C ASP A 367 -28.35 -16.58 16.35
N LYS A 368 -27.77 -16.73 17.55
CA LYS A 368 -28.38 -17.42 18.70
C LYS A 368 -27.73 -16.96 20.00
#